data_AF-A0A845XCD8-F1
#
_entry.id   AF-A0A845XCD8-F1
#
_cell.length_a   1.000
_cell.length_b   1.000
_cell.length_c   1.000
_cell.angle_alpha   90.00
_cell.angle_beta   90.00
_cell.angle_gamma   90.00
#
_symmetry.space_group_name_H-M   'P 1'
#
loop_
_entity.id
_entity.type
_entity.pdbx_description
1 polymer ?
#
loop_
_entity_poly.entity_id
_entity_poly.type
_entity_poly.pdbx_seq_one_letter_code
_entity_poly.pdbx_strand_id
1 'polypeptide(L)'
;MAKKTLTFISMILKQKQERQIQAVLLIRDLDTHGQEKRRFKSLQDSRINHKSIDSDLQVVIGAAKSKREAWVLNGFIPQTTEEEKKLSEIKKKLKFDPCLEAHRLRGDKKYPEQRDRDAKVVLAQLTEEKFEREQQCWTQTELELLRDRGQATGLTDYLHEIETSLLPMIAQSP
;
A
#
# COMPACT_ATOMS: atom_id res chain seq x y z
N MET A 1 5.88 -18.48 3.56
CA MET A 1 4.50 -17.99 3.88
C MET A 1 3.74 -17.61 2.61
N ALA A 2 4.32 -16.82 1.70
CA ALA A 2 3.72 -16.45 0.41
C ALA A 2 3.26 -17.65 -0.45
N LYS A 3 4.09 -18.71 -0.54
CA LYS A 3 3.72 -19.98 -1.19
C LYS A 3 2.42 -20.57 -0.61
N LYS A 4 2.26 -20.59 0.73
CA LYS A 4 1.04 -21.10 1.38
C LYS A 4 -0.19 -20.24 1.04
N THR A 5 -0.02 -18.91 0.98
CA THR A 5 -1.11 -17.99 0.60
C THR A 5 -1.54 -18.22 -0.85
N LEU A 6 -0.60 -18.34 -1.79
CA LEU A 6 -0.93 -18.60 -3.20
C LEU A 6 -1.54 -20.00 -3.40
N THR A 7 -1.03 -21.02 -2.70
CA THR A 7 -1.64 -22.36 -2.71
C THR A 7 -3.06 -22.35 -2.12
N PHE A 8 -3.28 -21.61 -1.02
CA PHE A 8 -4.61 -21.49 -0.41
C PHE A 8 -5.59 -20.74 -1.32
N ILE A 9 -5.14 -19.68 -1.99
CA ILE A 9 -5.91 -18.98 -3.01
C ILE A 9 -6.25 -19.99 -4.12
N SER A 10 -5.28 -20.59 -4.79
CA SER A 10 -5.50 -21.62 -5.83
C SER A 10 -6.48 -22.73 -5.37
N MET A 11 -6.41 -23.17 -4.11
CA MET A 11 -7.32 -24.17 -3.54
C MET A 11 -8.76 -23.65 -3.39
N ILE A 12 -8.96 -22.45 -2.83
CA ILE A 12 -10.28 -21.81 -2.75
C ILE A 12 -10.85 -21.55 -4.15
N LEU A 13 -10.00 -21.14 -5.09
CA LEU A 13 -10.41 -20.84 -6.46
C LEU A 13 -10.86 -22.10 -7.21
N LYS A 14 -10.16 -23.22 -7.04
CA LYS A 14 -10.57 -24.53 -7.58
C LYS A 14 -11.88 -25.03 -6.98
N GLN A 15 -12.22 -24.62 -5.76
CA GLN A 15 -13.45 -25.04 -5.08
C GLN A 15 -14.67 -24.20 -5.51
N LYS A 16 -14.47 -22.96 -5.99
CA LYS A 16 -15.52 -22.09 -6.54
C LYS A 16 -15.62 -22.29 -8.06
N GLN A 17 -16.17 -23.43 -8.49
CA GLN A 17 -16.25 -23.89 -9.88
C GLN A 17 -16.99 -22.97 -10.89
N GLU A 18 -17.56 -21.84 -10.49
CA GLU A 18 -18.44 -21.03 -11.36
C GLU A 18 -17.81 -19.75 -11.91
N ARG A 19 -16.64 -19.31 -11.42
CA ARG A 19 -15.96 -18.10 -11.95
C ARG A 19 -14.46 -18.30 -12.07
N GLN A 20 -13.96 -18.23 -13.31
CA GLN A 20 -12.53 -18.20 -13.58
C GLN A 20 -11.95 -16.89 -13.04
N ILE A 21 -11.06 -16.99 -12.05
CA ILE A 21 -10.37 -15.83 -11.51
C ILE A 21 -9.19 -15.54 -12.41
N GLN A 22 -9.17 -14.34 -12.98
CA GLN A 22 -8.11 -13.92 -13.88
C GLN A 22 -6.97 -13.23 -13.14
N ALA A 23 -7.25 -12.55 -12.01
CA ALA A 23 -6.24 -11.81 -11.26
C ALA A 23 -6.43 -11.89 -9.74
N VAL A 24 -5.31 -11.86 -9.01
CA VAL A 24 -5.23 -11.74 -7.56
C VAL A 24 -4.38 -10.54 -7.21
N LEU A 25 -4.94 -9.62 -6.42
CA LEU A 25 -4.23 -8.50 -5.85
C LEU A 25 -3.74 -8.85 -4.43
N LEU A 26 -2.41 -8.92 -4.27
CA LEU A 26 -1.78 -9.22 -2.99
C LEU A 26 -1.17 -7.95 -2.39
N ILE A 27 -1.86 -7.37 -1.41
CA ILE A 27 -1.37 -6.20 -0.66
C ILE A 27 -0.76 -6.66 0.67
N ARG A 28 0.48 -6.25 0.95
CA ARG A 28 1.20 -6.58 2.18
C ARG A 28 2.03 -5.42 2.70
N ASP A 29 1.94 -5.20 4.01
CA ASP A 29 2.92 -4.42 4.75
C ASP A 29 4.20 -5.25 4.91
N LEU A 30 5.33 -4.68 4.51
CA LEU A 30 6.62 -5.35 4.69
C LEU A 30 7.12 -5.21 6.12
N ASP A 31 6.76 -4.13 6.83
CA ASP A 31 7.09 -3.73 8.22
C ASP A 31 8.14 -4.63 8.88
N THR A 32 9.34 -4.62 8.31
CA THR A 32 10.45 -5.44 8.80
C THR A 32 11.71 -4.63 8.74
N HIS A 33 12.17 -4.22 9.92
CA HIS A 33 13.44 -3.52 10.13
C HIS A 33 14.58 -4.12 9.26
N GLY A 34 14.80 -3.54 8.07
CA GLY A 34 15.87 -3.93 7.15
C GLY A 34 15.69 -5.21 6.33
N GLN A 35 14.53 -5.88 6.38
CA GLN A 35 14.28 -7.10 5.57
C GLN A 35 13.27 -6.90 4.43
N GLU A 36 12.91 -5.66 4.12
CA GLU A 36 11.91 -5.30 3.12
C GLU A 36 12.30 -5.88 1.75
N LYS A 37 13.58 -5.72 1.34
CA LYS A 37 14.10 -6.27 0.08
C LYS A 37 13.96 -7.79 -0.01
N ARG A 38 14.31 -8.51 1.07
CA ARG A 38 14.23 -9.97 1.11
C ARG A 38 12.79 -10.45 1.02
N ARG A 39 11.87 -9.81 1.75
CA ARG A 39 10.45 -10.16 1.72
C ARG A 39 9.83 -9.89 0.36
N PHE A 40 10.11 -8.71 -0.22
CA PHE A 40 9.66 -8.37 -1.56
C PHE A 40 10.15 -9.37 -2.60
N LYS A 41 11.45 -9.71 -2.57
CA LYS A 41 12.02 -10.75 -3.45
C LYS A 41 11.31 -12.10 -3.27
N SER A 42 11.04 -12.52 -2.04
CA SER A 42 10.32 -13.77 -1.79
C SER A 42 8.89 -13.77 -2.37
N LEU A 43 8.21 -12.62 -2.42
CA LEU A 43 6.91 -12.48 -3.09
C LEU A 43 7.07 -12.60 -4.61
N GLN A 44 8.07 -11.94 -5.19
CA GLN A 44 8.38 -12.02 -6.63
C GLN A 44 8.73 -13.46 -7.05
N ASP A 45 9.62 -14.13 -6.31
CA ASP A 45 9.99 -15.53 -6.55
C ASP A 45 8.76 -16.44 -6.47
N SER A 46 7.84 -16.18 -5.53
CA SER A 46 6.60 -16.94 -5.41
C SER A 46 5.67 -16.72 -6.61
N ARG A 47 5.59 -15.49 -7.14
CA ARG A 47 4.83 -15.18 -8.36
C ARG A 47 5.41 -15.90 -9.58
N ILE A 48 6.73 -15.89 -9.75
CA ILE A 48 7.39 -16.59 -10.85
C ILE A 48 7.10 -18.10 -10.78
N ASN A 49 7.27 -18.71 -9.61
CA ASN A 49 6.97 -20.12 -9.39
C ASN A 49 5.48 -20.47 -9.56
N HIS A 50 4.58 -19.50 -9.36
CA HIS A 50 3.16 -19.69 -9.62
C HIS A 50 2.84 -19.70 -11.11
N LYS A 51 3.47 -18.82 -11.89
CA LYS A 51 3.27 -18.77 -13.36
C LYS A 51 3.60 -20.09 -14.05
N SER A 52 4.48 -20.92 -13.49
CA SER A 52 4.75 -22.27 -14.01
C SER A 52 3.67 -23.30 -13.66
N ILE A 53 2.77 -23.00 -12.73
CA ILE A 53 1.67 -23.88 -12.30
C ILE A 53 0.36 -23.45 -12.98
N ASP A 54 0.13 -22.15 -13.10
CA ASP A 54 -1.05 -21.55 -13.70
C ASP A 54 -0.62 -20.23 -14.35
N SER A 55 -0.55 -20.26 -15.69
CA SER A 55 -0.12 -19.14 -16.53
C SER A 55 -1.18 -18.04 -16.64
N ASP A 56 -2.44 -18.39 -16.41
CA ASP A 56 -3.59 -17.54 -16.74
C ASP A 56 -3.94 -16.63 -15.56
N LEU A 57 -3.64 -17.08 -14.33
CA LEU A 57 -3.81 -16.29 -13.12
C LEU A 57 -2.70 -15.24 -12.96
N GLN A 58 -3.06 -13.96 -13.11
CA GLN A 58 -2.16 -12.85 -12.81
C GLN A 58 -2.10 -12.57 -11.30
N VAL A 59 -0.89 -12.31 -10.79
CA VAL A 59 -0.65 -11.93 -9.40
C VAL A 59 -0.02 -10.55 -9.35
N VAL A 60 -0.79 -9.57 -8.92
CA VAL A 60 -0.38 -8.17 -8.77
C VAL A 60 0.08 -7.96 -7.33
N ILE A 61 1.29 -7.46 -7.14
CA ILE A 61 1.89 -7.34 -5.80
C ILE A 61 1.93 -5.87 -5.38
N GLY A 62 1.21 -5.53 -4.32
CA GLY A 62 1.33 -4.26 -3.61
C GLY A 62 2.10 -4.46 -2.31
N ALA A 63 3.33 -3.94 -2.23
CA ALA A 63 4.18 -4.12 -1.04
C ALA A 63 4.54 -2.77 -0.40
N ALA A 64 3.85 -2.41 0.68
CA ALA A 64 4.15 -1.20 1.42
C ALA A 64 5.45 -1.39 2.22
N LYS A 65 6.46 -0.55 1.97
CA LYS A 65 7.79 -0.69 2.60
C LYS A 65 7.73 -0.54 4.14
N SER A 66 6.81 0.28 4.65
CA SER A 66 6.52 0.38 6.08
C SER A 66 5.12 -0.17 6.36
N LYS A 67 4.08 0.67 6.20
CA LYS A 67 2.67 0.34 6.42
C LYS A 67 1.84 0.93 5.29
N ARG A 68 0.69 0.32 4.97
CA ARG A 68 -0.24 0.83 3.95
C ARG A 68 -0.73 2.25 4.25
N GLU A 69 -0.82 2.65 5.52
CA GLU A 69 -1.20 4.02 5.91
C GLU A 69 -0.21 5.05 5.36
N ALA A 70 1.06 4.68 5.11
CA ALA A 70 2.02 5.54 4.44
C ALA A 70 1.60 5.88 3.00
N TRP A 71 0.92 4.96 2.29
CA TRP A 71 0.39 5.22 0.96
C TRP A 71 -0.78 6.21 1.01
N VAL A 72 -1.65 6.08 2.01
CA VAL A 72 -2.76 7.03 2.22
C VAL A 72 -2.22 8.41 2.57
N LEU A 73 -1.21 8.50 3.45
CA LEU A 73 -0.55 9.75 3.80
C LEU A 73 0.12 10.43 2.61
N ASN A 74 0.70 9.68 1.67
CA ASN A 74 1.23 10.25 0.43
C ASN A 74 0.14 10.98 -0.37
N GLY A 75 -1.11 10.51 -0.29
CA GLY A 75 -2.27 11.14 -0.89
C GLY A 75 -2.94 12.25 -0.09
N PHE A 76 -2.48 12.53 1.14
CA PHE A 76 -3.12 13.58 1.93
C PHE A 76 -2.75 14.97 1.40
N ILE A 77 -3.77 15.75 1.04
CA ILE A 77 -3.69 17.17 0.72
C ILE A 77 -4.72 17.86 1.63
N PRO A 78 -4.32 18.82 2.48
CA PRO A 78 -5.26 19.49 3.36
C PRO A 78 -6.32 20.25 2.53
N GLN A 79 -7.58 20.13 2.93
CA GLN A 79 -8.73 20.75 2.27
C GLN A 79 -9.33 21.91 3.09
N THR A 80 -8.96 22.02 4.37
CA THR A 80 -9.43 23.07 5.27
C THR A 80 -8.27 23.69 6.05
N THR A 81 -8.49 24.92 6.56
CA THR A 81 -7.53 25.62 7.41
C THR A 81 -7.16 24.82 8.66
N GLU A 82 -8.09 24.05 9.21
CA GLU A 82 -7.87 23.16 10.35
C GLU A 82 -6.93 22.01 9.98
N GLU A 83 -7.11 21.40 8.82
CA GLU A 83 -6.21 20.36 8.31
C GLU A 83 -4.81 20.91 8.04
N GLU A 84 -4.70 22.10 7.45
CA GLU A 84 -3.41 22.78 7.24
C GLU A 84 -2.69 23.03 8.57
N LYS A 85 -3.42 23.52 9.58
CA LYS A 85 -2.87 23.76 10.92
C LYS A 85 -2.39 22.48 11.58
N LYS A 86 -3.21 21.42 11.57
CA LYS A 86 -2.83 20.10 12.12
C LYS A 86 -1.59 19.54 11.43
N LEU A 87 -1.56 19.59 10.10
CA LEU A 87 -0.43 19.15 9.32
C LEU A 87 0.84 19.96 9.67
N SER A 88 0.73 21.28 9.82
CA SER A 88 1.83 22.14 10.27
C SER A 88 2.35 21.78 11.67
N GLU A 89 1.46 21.50 12.62
CA GLU A 89 1.81 21.06 13.98
C GLU A 89 2.55 19.71 13.97
N ILE A 90 2.04 18.74 13.19
CA ILE A 90 2.67 17.43 13.01
C ILE A 90 4.05 17.59 12.37
N LYS A 91 4.21 18.43 11.35
CA LYS A 91 5.51 18.73 10.72
C LYS A 91 6.51 19.28 11.74
N LYS A 92 6.09 20.23 12.57
CA LYS A 92 6.93 20.83 13.62
C LYS A 92 7.38 19.80 14.66
N LYS A 93 6.49 18.86 15.01
CA LYS A 93 6.76 17.79 15.97
C LYS A 93 7.72 16.74 15.39
N LEU A 94 7.46 16.30 14.17
CA LEU A 94 8.22 15.26 13.48
C LEU A 94 9.56 15.76 12.92
N LYS A 95 9.68 17.06 12.64
CA LYS A 95 10.79 17.69 11.91
C LYS A 95 10.90 17.23 10.45
N PHE A 96 9.79 16.77 9.86
CA PHE A 96 9.66 16.41 8.45
C PHE A 96 8.20 16.42 8.02
N ASP A 97 7.96 16.37 6.70
CA ASP A 97 6.60 16.29 6.14
C ASP A 97 6.12 14.85 6.08
N PRO A 98 5.11 14.44 6.88
CA PRO A 98 4.62 13.06 6.85
C PRO A 98 3.93 12.68 5.53
N CYS A 99 3.49 13.64 4.71
CA CYS A 99 2.86 13.38 3.42
C CYS A 99 3.91 13.15 2.31
N LEU A 100 5.11 13.73 2.44
CA LEU A 100 6.21 13.54 1.49
C LEU A 100 7.14 12.40 1.92
N GLU A 101 7.39 12.30 3.23
CA GLU A 101 8.38 11.40 3.81
C GLU A 101 7.73 10.34 4.72
N ALA A 102 6.56 9.83 4.34
CA ALA A 102 5.81 8.83 5.12
C ALA A 102 6.63 7.57 5.47
N HIS A 103 7.63 7.22 4.65
CA HIS A 103 8.59 6.14 4.91
C HIS A 103 9.45 6.33 6.19
N ARG A 104 9.50 7.55 6.75
CA ARG A 104 10.18 7.88 8.01
C ARG A 104 9.32 7.60 9.24
N LEU A 105 8.02 7.33 9.07
CA LEU A 105 7.09 6.97 10.15
C LEU A 105 7.28 5.51 10.58
N ARG A 106 8.39 5.26 11.27
CA ARG A 106 8.82 3.93 11.73
C ARG A 106 8.38 3.59 13.15
N GLY A 107 7.52 4.40 13.75
CA GLY A 107 7.00 4.13 15.09
C GLY A 107 5.98 3.01 15.11
N ASP A 108 5.84 2.37 16.27
CA ASP A 108 4.74 1.45 16.56
C ASP A 108 3.93 2.00 17.73
N LYS A 109 2.62 2.16 17.50
CA LYS A 109 1.65 2.67 18.49
C LYS A 109 1.65 1.93 19.84
N LYS A 110 2.17 0.70 19.91
CA LYS A 110 2.31 -0.08 21.15
C LYS A 110 3.35 0.51 22.10
N TYR A 111 4.34 1.23 21.57
CA TYR A 111 5.41 1.84 22.34
C TYR A 111 5.14 3.35 22.49
N PRO A 112 4.77 3.83 23.70
CA PRO A 112 4.36 5.22 23.92
C PRO A 112 5.35 6.25 23.40
N GLU A 113 6.65 5.98 23.54
CA GLU A 113 7.74 6.85 23.11
C GLU A 113 7.89 6.94 21.58
N GLN A 114 7.26 6.01 20.83
CA GLN A 114 7.31 5.94 19.37
C GLN A 114 5.96 6.25 18.72
N ARG A 115 4.90 6.38 19.52
CA ARG A 115 3.52 6.52 19.05
C ARG A 115 3.34 7.68 18.08
N ASP A 116 4.04 8.78 18.30
CA ASP A 116 3.96 9.97 17.44
C ASP A 116 4.54 9.76 16.03
N ARG A 117 5.38 8.72 15.85
CA ARG A 117 5.96 8.33 14.56
C ARG A 117 5.25 7.13 13.94
N ASP A 118 4.14 6.67 14.50
CA ASP A 118 3.34 5.60 13.90
C ASP A 118 2.45 6.18 12.78
N ALA A 119 2.56 5.60 11.57
CA ALA A 119 1.82 6.08 10.41
C ALA A 119 0.30 6.06 10.59
N LYS A 120 -0.23 5.09 11.34
CA LYS A 120 -1.67 4.99 11.60
C LYS A 120 -2.15 6.07 12.56
N VAL A 121 -1.34 6.39 13.56
CA VAL A 121 -1.60 7.51 14.48
C VAL A 121 -1.58 8.85 13.74
N VAL A 122 -0.58 9.08 12.88
CA VAL A 122 -0.49 10.32 12.10
C VAL A 122 -1.65 10.45 11.12
N LEU A 123 -2.02 9.37 10.42
CA LEU A 123 -3.17 9.36 9.52
C LEU A 123 -4.46 9.69 10.27
N ALA A 124 -4.74 9.01 11.38
CA ALA A 124 -5.90 9.25 12.22
C ALA A 124 -6.01 10.70 12.70
N GLN A 125 -4.89 11.34 13.06
CA GLN A 125 -4.87 12.75 13.46
C GLN A 125 -5.24 13.69 12.32
N LEU A 126 -4.72 13.43 11.11
CA LEU A 126 -4.95 14.26 9.93
C LEU A 126 -6.37 14.09 9.36
N THR A 127 -6.92 12.88 9.40
CA THR A 127 -8.25 12.57 8.87
C THR A 127 -9.36 12.61 9.92
N GLU A 128 -9.02 12.88 11.18
CA GLU A 128 -9.94 12.80 12.32
C GLU A 128 -10.64 11.44 12.44
N GLU A 129 -9.93 10.36 12.05
CA GLU A 129 -10.47 9.00 11.97
C GLU A 129 -11.69 8.86 11.05
N LYS A 130 -11.94 9.84 10.16
CA LYS A 130 -13.03 9.81 9.18
C LYS A 130 -12.62 8.97 7.98
N PHE A 131 -13.33 7.87 7.76
CA PHE A 131 -13.06 6.93 6.67
C PHE A 131 -13.19 7.60 5.30
N GLU A 132 -14.20 8.46 5.12
CA GLU A 132 -14.42 9.19 3.87
C GLU A 132 -13.21 10.09 3.55
N ARG A 133 -12.62 10.70 4.59
CA ARG A 133 -11.48 11.59 4.43
C ARG A 133 -10.21 10.82 4.06
N GLU A 134 -10.00 9.66 4.67
CA GLU A 134 -8.95 8.72 4.25
C GLU A 134 -9.14 8.33 2.78
N GLN A 135 -10.37 7.97 2.39
CA GLN A 135 -10.68 7.55 1.03
C GLN A 135 -10.32 8.60 -0.02
N GLN A 136 -10.64 9.86 0.25
CA GLN A 136 -10.32 10.96 -0.65
C GLN A 136 -8.82 11.05 -0.96
N CYS A 137 -7.95 10.64 -0.02
CA CYS A 137 -6.50 10.66 -0.25
C CYS A 137 -6.06 9.76 -1.41
N TRP A 138 -6.80 8.69 -1.75
CA TRP A 138 -6.46 7.82 -2.87
C TRP A 138 -7.48 7.84 -4.02
N THR A 139 -8.68 8.40 -3.84
CA THR A 139 -9.68 8.50 -4.91
C THR A 139 -9.69 9.86 -5.60
N GLN A 140 -9.27 10.93 -4.93
CA GLN A 140 -9.32 12.31 -5.45
C GLN A 140 -7.95 12.90 -5.72
N THR A 141 -6.88 12.30 -5.16
CA THR A 141 -5.51 12.77 -5.39
C THR A 141 -5.03 12.38 -6.77
N GLU A 142 -4.44 13.33 -7.48
CA GLU A 142 -3.84 13.11 -8.79
C GLU A 142 -2.82 11.97 -8.78
N LEU A 143 -2.94 11.07 -9.75
CA LEU A 143 -2.12 9.86 -9.83
C LEU A 143 -0.63 10.19 -9.91
N GLU A 144 -0.27 11.26 -10.62
CA GLU A 144 1.12 11.73 -10.75
C GLU A 144 1.72 12.14 -9.39
N LEU A 145 0.93 12.82 -8.55
CA LEU A 145 1.36 13.20 -7.21
C LEU A 145 1.57 11.98 -6.31
N LEU A 146 0.70 10.96 -6.43
CA LEU A 146 0.87 9.70 -5.72
C LEU A 146 2.13 8.95 -6.17
N ARG A 147 2.44 8.97 -7.48
CA ARG A 147 3.69 8.38 -8.01
C ARG A 147 4.93 9.12 -7.51
N ASP A 148 4.90 10.45 -7.45
CA ASP A 148 6.02 11.25 -6.96
C ASP A 148 6.29 10.99 -5.47
N ARG A 149 5.26 11.13 -4.63
CA ARG A 149 5.39 10.94 -3.18
C ARG A 149 5.59 9.47 -2.77
N GLY A 150 5.19 8.54 -3.63
CA GLY A 150 5.16 7.11 -3.35
C GLY A 150 6.50 6.36 -3.46
N GLN A 151 7.56 7.00 -3.96
CA GLN A 151 8.81 6.32 -4.35
C GLN A 151 9.44 5.57 -3.16
N ALA A 152 9.49 6.24 -2.02
CA ALA A 152 10.10 5.71 -0.81
C ALA A 152 9.19 4.76 -0.01
N THR A 153 7.89 4.72 -0.31
CA THR A 153 6.90 3.90 0.42
C THR A 153 6.51 2.62 -0.35
N GLY A 154 6.91 2.50 -1.61
CA GLY A 154 6.53 1.39 -2.50
C GLY A 154 5.17 1.59 -3.18
N LEU A 155 4.55 2.76 -3.02
CA LEU A 155 3.30 3.08 -3.71
C LEU A 155 3.53 3.24 -5.22
N THR A 156 4.63 3.87 -5.64
CA THR A 156 4.97 4.00 -7.07
C THR A 156 5.12 2.64 -7.75
N ASP A 157 5.83 1.72 -7.10
CA ASP A 157 6.02 0.35 -7.58
C ASP A 157 4.67 -0.37 -7.72
N TYR A 158 3.77 -0.17 -6.75
CA TYR A 158 2.42 -0.72 -6.78
C TYR A 158 1.54 -0.13 -7.90
N LEU A 159 1.57 1.19 -8.09
CA LEU A 159 0.83 1.85 -9.18
C LEU A 159 1.32 1.35 -10.54
N HIS A 160 2.63 1.18 -10.71
CA HIS A 160 3.21 0.59 -11.91
C HIS A 160 2.75 -0.87 -12.13
N GLU A 161 2.67 -1.67 -11.07
CA GLU A 161 2.15 -3.04 -11.13
C GLU A 161 0.66 -3.07 -11.57
N ILE A 162 -0.16 -2.12 -11.08
CA ILE A 162 -1.56 -1.98 -11.50
C ILE A 162 -1.65 -1.61 -12.97
N GLU A 163 -0.89 -0.61 -13.41
CA GLU A 163 -0.92 -0.12 -14.80
C GLU A 163 -0.46 -1.17 -15.81
N THR A 164 0.57 -1.94 -15.47
CA THR A 164 1.18 -2.89 -16.40
C THR A 164 0.54 -4.28 -16.36
N SER A 165 -0.04 -4.67 -15.22
CA SER A 165 -0.54 -6.03 -15.02
C SER A 165 -2.05 -6.11 -14.89
N LEU A 166 -2.70 -5.15 -14.22
CA LEU A 166 -4.14 -5.21 -13.94
C LEU A 166 -4.98 -4.47 -14.98
N LEU A 167 -4.63 -3.22 -15.30
CA LEU A 167 -5.41 -2.40 -16.24
C LEU A 167 -5.58 -3.04 -17.62
N PRO A 168 -4.56 -3.68 -18.24
CA PRO A 168 -4.74 -4.32 -19.53
C PRO A 168 -5.79 -5.43 -19.50
N MET A 169 -5.94 -6.15 -18.37
CA MET A 169 -6.91 -7.23 -18.24
C MET A 169 -8.34 -6.71 -18.12
N ILE A 170 -8.52 -5.60 -17.42
CA ILE A 170 -9.82 -4.94 -17.26
C ILE A 170 -10.22 -4.26 -18.56
N ALA A 171 -9.29 -3.57 -19.22
CA ALA A 171 -9.54 -2.84 -20.47
C ALA A 171 -9.79 -3.77 -21.68
N GLN A 172 -9.29 -5.01 -21.63
CA GLN A 172 -9.53 -6.04 -22.65
C GLN A 172 -10.75 -6.92 -22.33
N SER A 173 -11.40 -6.74 -21.18
CA SER A 173 -12.65 -7.44 -20.86
C SER A 173 -13.82 -6.76 -21.60
N PRO A 174 -14.63 -7.50 -22.38
CA PRO A 174 -15.74 -6.95 -23.16
C PRO A 174 -16.88 -6.39 -22.30
#